data_AF-A0A8I0SLF6-F1
#
_entry.id   AF-A0A8I0SLF6-F1
#
_cell.length_a   1.000
_cell.length_b   1.000
_cell.length_c   1.000
_cell.angle_alpha   90.00
_cell.angle_beta   90.00
_cell.angle_gamma   90.00
#
_symmetry.space_group_name_H-M   'P 1'
#
loop_
_entity.id
_entity.type
_entity.pdbx_description
1 polymer ?
#
loop_
_entity_poly.entity_id
_entity_poly.type
_entity_poly.pdbx_seq_one_letter_code
_entity_poly.pdbx_strand_id
1 'polypeptide(L)'
;MTAHDPLDDPDFDEEYDLDGPDVDEEEDDDDEQAVPELVFASVDEWFRRYWRFSYRRRVSGKGTGTGRWSARWWENDEAMQRLTVLWRGWEAARQDPALGTSAWW
;
A
#
# COMPACT_ATOMS: atom_id res chain seq x y z
N MET A 1 37.69 -24.85 50.51
CA MET A 1 37.05 -23.97 49.52
C MET A 1 37.40 -22.55 49.89
N THR A 2 38.50 -22.05 49.36
CA THR A 2 38.94 -20.66 49.53
C THR A 2 38.68 -19.98 48.20
N ALA A 3 37.82 -18.95 48.21
CA ALA A 3 37.42 -18.21 47.03
C ALA A 3 38.60 -17.40 46.50
N HIS A 4 38.81 -17.46 45.18
CA HIS A 4 39.77 -16.62 44.46
C HIS A 4 39.17 -15.22 44.33
N ASP A 5 39.82 -14.24 44.93
CA ASP A 5 39.48 -12.82 44.81
C ASP A 5 39.91 -12.34 43.40
N PRO A 6 39.03 -11.69 42.61
CA PRO A 6 39.30 -11.38 41.21
C PRO A 6 39.93 -9.99 40.97
N LEU A 7 40.53 -9.36 41.99
CA LEU A 7 41.07 -7.99 41.88
C LEU A 7 42.62 -7.91 41.81
N ASP A 8 43.30 -9.03 41.59
CA ASP A 8 44.77 -9.09 41.44
C ASP A 8 45.15 -9.54 40.02
N ASP A 9 44.59 -8.87 39.00
CA ASP A 9 44.95 -9.09 37.59
C ASP A 9 45.65 -7.81 37.04
N PRO A 10 46.96 -7.85 36.74
CA PRO A 10 47.74 -6.69 36.33
C PRO A 10 47.62 -6.38 34.82
N ASP A 11 46.47 -6.68 34.20
CA ASP A 11 46.18 -6.39 32.79
C ASP A 11 45.13 -5.27 32.60
N PHE A 12 44.71 -4.59 33.67
CA PHE A 12 43.74 -3.47 33.60
C PHE A 12 44.38 -2.12 33.22
N ASP A 13 45.41 -2.13 32.37
CA ASP A 13 46.01 -0.92 31.77
C ASP A 13 46.07 -1.02 30.23
N GLU A 14 45.36 -1.96 29.61
CA GLU A 14 45.19 -1.99 28.15
C GLU A 14 44.07 -1.01 27.78
N GLU A 15 44.49 0.21 27.47
CA GLU A 15 43.96 1.10 26.44
C GLU A 15 42.53 0.73 26.00
N TYR A 16 41.54 1.46 26.53
CA TYR A 16 40.21 1.53 25.91
C TYR A 16 40.41 2.12 24.51
N ASP A 17 40.78 1.27 23.56
CA ASP A 17 40.79 1.58 22.15
C ASP A 17 39.33 1.89 21.82
N LEU A 18 39.09 3.17 21.57
CA LEU A 18 37.82 3.76 21.20
C LEU A 18 37.48 3.32 19.78
N ASP A 19 37.29 2.02 19.59
CA ASP A 19 36.51 1.48 18.48
C ASP A 19 35.04 1.71 18.86
N GLY A 20 34.68 3.00 18.89
CA GLY A 20 33.29 3.41 18.81
C GLY A 20 32.72 2.78 17.55
N PRO A 21 31.46 2.32 17.56
CA PRO A 21 30.89 1.70 16.37
C PRO A 21 31.09 2.66 15.21
N ASP A 22 31.76 2.20 14.16
CA ASP A 22 31.70 2.83 12.84
C ASP A 22 30.22 3.11 12.62
N VAL A 23 29.86 4.39 12.73
CA VAL A 23 28.52 4.84 12.38
C VAL A 23 28.57 4.81 10.86
N ASP A 24 28.34 3.61 10.32
CA ASP A 24 28.05 3.40 8.90
C ASP A 24 27.10 4.53 8.53
N GLU A 25 27.61 5.44 7.70
CA GLU A 25 26.88 6.58 7.18
C GLU A 25 25.52 6.04 6.74
N GLU A 26 24.44 6.49 7.39
CA GLU A 26 23.10 6.20 6.94
C GLU A 26 23.03 6.75 5.51
N GLU A 27 23.20 5.87 4.52
CA GLU A 27 22.83 6.13 3.14
C GLU A 27 21.34 6.46 3.21
N ASP A 28 21.03 7.76 3.27
CA ASP A 28 19.73 8.31 2.88
C ASP A 28 19.55 7.91 1.40
N ASP A 29 19.13 6.66 1.19
CA ASP A 29 18.50 6.18 -0.03
C ASP A 29 17.15 6.92 -0.08
N ASP A 30 17.21 8.19 -0.48
CA ASP A 30 16.07 9.02 -0.86
C ASP A 30 15.54 8.45 -2.19
N ASP A 31 15.05 7.21 -2.13
CA ASP A 31 14.14 6.61 -3.09
C ASP A 31 12.84 7.40 -2.97
N GLU A 32 12.86 8.62 -3.51
CA GLU A 32 11.72 9.50 -3.64
C GLU A 32 10.79 8.84 -4.67
N GLN A 33 10.06 7.83 -4.20
CA GLN A 33 9.14 7.01 -4.97
C GLN A 33 8.12 7.94 -5.61
N ALA A 34 8.38 8.27 -6.88
CA ALA A 34 7.55 9.17 -7.65
C ALA A 34 6.10 8.68 -7.58
N VAL A 35 5.22 9.45 -6.94
CA VAL A 35 3.82 9.09 -6.80
C VAL A 35 3.24 8.95 -8.21
N PRO A 36 2.77 7.75 -8.59
CA PRO A 36 2.30 7.52 -9.94
C PRO A 36 1.16 8.47 -10.30
N GLU A 37 1.22 9.06 -11.50
CA GLU A 37 0.17 9.96 -11.97
C GLU A 37 -1.16 9.21 -12.11
N LEU A 38 -2.21 9.73 -11.47
CA LEU A 38 -3.56 9.15 -11.55
C LEU A 38 -4.18 9.51 -12.90
N VAL A 39 -4.76 8.52 -13.58
CA VAL A 39 -5.45 8.77 -14.86
C VAL A 39 -6.77 9.50 -14.64
N PHE A 40 -7.44 9.24 -13.51
CA PHE A 40 -8.64 9.95 -13.11
C PHE A 40 -8.40 10.65 -11.78
N ALA A 41 -8.93 11.87 -11.61
CA ALA A 41 -8.72 12.64 -10.39
C ALA A 41 -9.55 12.11 -9.20
N SER A 42 -10.58 11.29 -9.47
CA SER A 42 -11.48 10.75 -8.45
C SER A 42 -12.18 9.45 -8.86
N VAL A 43 -12.71 8.74 -7.85
CA VAL A 43 -13.56 7.56 -8.04
C VAL A 43 -14.84 7.87 -8.83
N ASP A 44 -15.44 9.06 -8.66
CA ASP A 44 -16.64 9.45 -9.40
C ASP A 44 -16.35 9.60 -10.90
N GLU A 45 -15.24 10.27 -11.23
CA GLU A 45 -14.80 10.44 -12.60
C GLU A 45 -14.49 9.10 -13.26
N TRP A 46 -13.69 8.26 -12.59
CA TRP A 46 -13.36 6.91 -13.04
C TRP A 46 -14.62 6.07 -13.26
N PHE A 47 -15.57 6.08 -12.31
CA PHE A 47 -16.80 5.32 -12.42
C PHE A 47 -17.66 5.77 -13.61
N ARG A 48 -17.88 7.09 -13.74
CA ARG A 48 -18.77 7.66 -14.77
C ARG A 48 -18.21 7.58 -16.18
N ARG A 49 -16.89 7.71 -16.34
CA ARG A 49 -16.23 7.75 -17.65
C ARG A 49 -15.74 6.38 -18.12
N TYR A 50 -15.39 5.49 -17.19
CA TYR A 50 -14.80 4.19 -17.52
C TYR A 50 -15.66 3.02 -17.01
N TRP A 51 -15.73 2.82 -15.69
CA TRP A 51 -16.15 1.52 -15.14
C TRP A 51 -17.61 1.16 -15.41
N ARG A 52 -18.54 2.13 -15.38
CA ARG A 52 -19.98 1.86 -15.54
C ARG A 52 -20.34 1.18 -16.87
N PHE A 53 -19.48 1.29 -17.88
CA PHE A 53 -19.69 0.67 -19.19
C PHE A 53 -19.21 -0.78 -19.25
N SER A 54 -18.27 -1.17 -18.39
CA SER A 54 -17.74 -2.53 -18.29
C SER A 54 -18.73 -3.48 -17.60
N TYR A 55 -19.54 -2.97 -16.66
CA TYR A 55 -20.48 -3.78 -15.89
C TYR A 55 -21.84 -3.94 -16.58
N ARG A 56 -21.98 -4.98 -17.42
CA ARG A 56 -23.23 -5.26 -18.17
C ARG A 56 -24.09 -6.33 -17.50
N ARG A 57 -24.63 -6.07 -16.30
CA ARG A 57 -25.65 -6.97 -15.69
C ARG A 57 -27.05 -6.67 -16.19
N ARG A 58 -27.85 -7.75 -16.38
CA ARG A 58 -29.28 -7.63 -16.66
C ARG A 58 -30.00 -7.19 -15.39
N VAL A 59 -30.43 -5.93 -15.37
CA VAL A 59 -31.33 -5.39 -14.34
C VAL A 59 -32.77 -5.64 -14.77
N SER A 60 -33.42 -6.67 -14.24
CA SER A 60 -34.83 -6.92 -14.50
C SER A 60 -35.70 -5.92 -13.74
N GLY A 61 -36.75 -5.40 -14.37
CA GLY A 61 -37.73 -4.54 -13.70
C GLY A 61 -38.75 -5.29 -12.85
N LYS A 62 -38.80 -6.62 -12.96
CA LYS A 62 -39.76 -7.49 -12.28
C LYS A 62 -39.01 -8.44 -11.34
N GLY A 63 -38.72 -7.97 -10.13
CA GLY A 63 -38.63 -8.75 -8.88
C GLY A 63 -37.64 -9.91 -8.72
N THR A 64 -37.03 -10.44 -9.78
CA THR A 64 -36.18 -11.64 -9.74
C THR A 64 -34.74 -11.39 -10.20
N GLY A 65 -34.38 -10.14 -10.48
CA GLY A 65 -33.00 -9.74 -10.81
C GLY A 65 -32.25 -9.19 -9.61
N THR A 66 -30.91 -9.22 -9.68
CA THR A 66 -30.05 -8.40 -8.81
C THR A 66 -30.51 -6.94 -8.94
N GLY A 67 -30.72 -6.26 -7.80
CA GLY A 67 -31.28 -4.91 -7.78
C GLY A 67 -30.53 -3.91 -8.66
N ARG A 68 -31.20 -2.80 -9.02
CA ARG A 68 -30.54 -1.70 -9.73
C ARG A 68 -29.61 -0.94 -8.79
N TRP A 69 -28.48 -0.46 -9.31
CA TRP A 69 -27.66 0.51 -8.60
C TRP A 69 -28.48 1.77 -8.34
N SER A 70 -28.31 2.35 -7.15
CA SER A 70 -28.88 3.66 -6.83
C SER A 70 -28.38 4.69 -7.84
N ALA A 71 -29.28 5.53 -8.36
CA ALA A 71 -28.89 6.65 -9.20
C ALA A 71 -28.04 7.69 -8.43
N ARG A 72 -28.15 7.70 -7.09
CA ARG A 72 -27.35 8.49 -6.16
C ARG A 72 -26.43 7.60 -5.33
N TRP A 73 -25.68 6.74 -6.00
CA TRP A 73 -24.79 5.80 -5.31
C TRP A 73 -23.71 6.49 -4.46
N TRP A 74 -23.34 7.74 -4.79
CA TRP A 74 -22.36 8.53 -4.04
C TRP A 74 -22.84 8.93 -2.64
N GLU A 75 -24.15 8.86 -2.35
CA GLU A 75 -24.70 9.09 -1.01
C GLU A 75 -24.63 7.83 -0.12
N ASN A 76 -24.16 6.71 -0.67
CA ASN A 76 -24.01 5.46 0.06
C ASN A 76 -22.52 5.19 0.34
N ASP A 77 -22.14 5.25 1.61
CA ASP A 77 -20.75 5.06 2.05
C ASP A 77 -20.18 3.70 1.65
N GLU A 78 -20.99 2.65 1.72
CA GLU A 78 -20.60 1.29 1.34
C GLU A 78 -20.28 1.20 -0.17
N ALA A 79 -21.07 1.88 -1.01
CA ALA A 79 -20.82 1.98 -2.43
C ALA A 79 -19.58 2.81 -2.74
N MET A 80 -19.40 3.95 -2.05
CA MET A 80 -18.21 4.78 -2.17
C MET A 80 -16.93 4.02 -1.82
N GLN A 81 -16.91 3.29 -0.70
CA GLN A 81 -15.75 2.51 -0.27
C GLN A 81 -15.41 1.41 -1.29
N ARG A 82 -16.40 0.62 -1.72
CA ARG A 82 -16.17 -0.47 -2.70
C ARG A 82 -15.65 0.04 -4.03
N LEU A 83 -16.24 1.12 -4.55
CA LEU A 83 -15.78 1.72 -5.81
C LEU A 83 -14.40 2.33 -5.67
N THR A 84 -14.08 2.92 -4.51
CA THR A 84 -12.76 3.52 -4.27
C THR A 84 -11.68 2.45 -4.25
N VAL A 85 -11.92 1.33 -3.55
CA VAL A 85 -10.98 0.20 -3.53
C VAL A 85 -10.78 -0.36 -4.94
N LEU A 86 -11.87 -0.54 -5.69
CA LEU A 86 -11.79 -1.06 -7.05
C LEU A 86 -11.03 -0.11 -8.00
N TRP A 87 -11.27 1.20 -7.87
CA TRP A 87 -10.53 2.21 -8.63
C TRP A 87 -9.03 2.19 -8.28
N ARG A 88 -8.66 2.12 -7.01
CA ARG A 88 -7.25 2.07 -6.58
C ARG A 88 -6.56 0.79 -7.07
N GLY A 89 -7.24 -0.36 -7.00
CA GLY A 89 -6.73 -1.61 -7.57
C GLY A 89 -6.53 -1.53 -9.09
N TRP A 90 -7.44 -0.87 -9.79
CA TRP A 90 -7.31 -0.60 -11.22
C TRP A 90 -6.14 0.35 -11.55
N GLU A 91 -5.94 1.42 -10.78
CA GLU A 91 -4.79 2.35 -10.93
C GLU A 91 -3.46 1.64 -10.68
N ALA A 92 -3.39 0.76 -9.68
CA ALA A 92 -2.18 -0.02 -9.43
C ALA A 92 -1.90 -1.03 -10.56
N ALA A 93 -2.91 -1.80 -10.97
CA ALA A 93 -2.73 -2.84 -11.99
C ALA A 93 -2.38 -2.29 -13.39
N ARG A 94 -2.79 -1.05 -13.73
CA ARG A 94 -2.39 -0.43 -15.00
C ARG A 94 -0.93 0.06 -15.02
N GLN A 95 -0.32 0.24 -13.85
CA GLN A 95 1.08 0.66 -13.73
C GLN A 95 2.02 -0.54 -13.78
N ASP A 96 1.52 -1.74 -13.46
CA ASP A 96 2.28 -2.98 -13.55
C ASP A 96 2.28 -3.53 -15.00
N PRO A 97 3.42 -3.49 -15.72
CA PRO A 97 3.51 -3.99 -17.08
C PRO A 97 3.45 -5.53 -17.17
N ALA A 98 3.72 -6.25 -16.08
CA ALA A 98 3.74 -7.71 -16.03
C ALA A 98 2.36 -8.30 -15.76
N LEU A 99 1.57 -7.67 -14.88
CA LEU A 99 0.25 -8.17 -14.50
C LEU A 99 -0.90 -7.61 -15.36
N GLY A 100 -0.79 -6.37 -15.82
CA GLY A 100 -1.77 -5.70 -16.67
C GLY A 100 -3.22 -5.80 -16.18
N THR A 101 -4.17 -5.84 -17.12
CA THR A 101 -5.62 -5.84 -16.84
C THR A 101 -6.09 -7.04 -16.01
N SER A 102 -5.35 -8.16 -15.96
CA SER A 102 -5.75 -9.34 -15.19
C SER A 102 -5.61 -9.19 -13.68
N ALA A 103 -4.74 -8.30 -13.18
CA ALA A 103 -4.50 -8.19 -11.73
C ALA A 103 -5.64 -7.56 -10.94
N TRP A 104 -6.53 -6.80 -11.57
CA TRP A 104 -7.57 -6.03 -10.88
C TRP A 104 -8.99 -6.57 -11.09
N TRP A 105 -9.15 -7.60 -11.93
CA TRP A 105 -10.45 -8.12 -12.36
C TRP A 105 -10.79 -9.47 -11.74
#